data_AF-A0A7S1IN66-F1
#
_entry.id   AF-A0A7S1IN66-F1
#
_cell.length_a   1.000
_cell.length_b   1.000
_cell.length_c   1.000
_cell.angle_alpha   90.00
_cell.angle_beta   90.00
_cell.angle_gamma   90.00
#
_symmetry.space_group_name_H-M   'P 1'
#
loop_
_entity.id
_entity.type
_entity.pdbx_description
1 polymer ?
#
loop_
_entity_poly.entity_id
_entity_poly.type
_entity_poly.pdbx_seq_one_letter_code
_entity_poly.pdbx_strand_id
1 'polypeptide(L)'
;FVQSLQTNPKLKAEDIAYQKGLFEEVQQRFAKHDLFPSVRTHYPRMAFQIPGDARVRLSLDLDVKMMSEWHCPPGHWRSEKPREECSHTFPYGIMEVKLQGDPEQKPQWITDLMESKFCEAVPKFSKFGHGTAILHPDRCRVTPYWFEQMDKQIESIYKPGAGAAGVDRAGRAPGQQQRQARGGGPPPPRGGGCLQHLWPRAPAESGSGGP
;
A
#
# COMPACT_ATOMS: atom_id res chain seq x y z
N PHE A 1 -10.94 -29.60 -5.46
CA PHE A 1 -11.00 -28.54 -4.42
C PHE A 1 -12.16 -28.75 -3.45
N VAL A 2 -13.41 -28.78 -3.88
CA VAL A 2 -14.55 -29.02 -2.95
C VAL A 2 -14.40 -30.35 -2.20
N GLN A 3 -14.01 -31.41 -2.90
CA GLN A 3 -13.72 -32.71 -2.28
C GLN A 3 -12.58 -32.64 -1.25
N SER A 4 -11.53 -31.85 -1.51
CA SER A 4 -10.42 -31.69 -0.56
C SER A 4 -10.79 -30.88 0.69
N LEU A 5 -11.79 -30.00 0.60
CA LEU A 5 -12.34 -29.29 1.77
C LEU A 5 -13.13 -30.27 2.66
N GLN A 6 -13.92 -31.14 2.06
CA GLN A 6 -14.75 -32.11 2.77
C GLN A 6 -13.94 -33.21 3.47
N THR A 7 -12.77 -33.57 2.93
CA THR A 7 -11.90 -34.60 3.50
C THR A 7 -10.95 -34.06 4.58
N ASN A 8 -10.98 -32.77 4.91
CA ASN A 8 -10.06 -32.17 5.87
C ASN A 8 -10.59 -32.31 7.31
N PRO A 9 -9.96 -33.12 8.18
CA PRO A 9 -10.46 -33.39 9.54
C PRO A 9 -10.33 -32.20 10.50
N LYS A 10 -9.61 -31.13 10.11
CA LYS A 10 -9.41 -29.94 10.94
C LYS A 10 -10.48 -28.87 10.74
N LEU A 11 -11.33 -29.02 9.73
CA LEU A 11 -12.35 -28.02 9.38
C LEU A 11 -13.70 -28.41 9.96
N LYS A 12 -14.41 -27.44 10.54
CA LYS A 12 -15.78 -27.62 11.00
C LYS A 12 -16.73 -27.60 9.81
N ALA A 13 -17.89 -28.25 9.94
CA ALA A 13 -18.90 -28.30 8.88
C ALA A 13 -19.37 -26.90 8.44
N GLU A 14 -19.50 -25.97 9.39
CA GLU A 14 -19.85 -24.56 9.12
C GLU A 14 -18.80 -23.85 8.26
N ASP A 15 -17.51 -24.02 8.59
CA ASP A 15 -16.41 -23.44 7.83
C ASP A 15 -16.36 -23.99 6.40
N ILE A 16 -16.64 -25.29 6.24
CA ILE A 16 -16.70 -25.95 4.93
C ILE A 16 -17.85 -25.37 4.09
N ALA A 17 -19.04 -25.20 4.69
CA ALA A 17 -20.19 -24.62 4.00
C ALA A 17 -19.92 -23.17 3.57
N TYR A 18 -19.33 -22.37 4.45
CA TYR A 18 -18.94 -20.99 4.15
C TYR A 18 -17.92 -20.92 3.01
N GLN A 19 -16.85 -21.70 3.06
CA GLN A 19 -15.82 -21.75 2.01
C GLN A 19 -16.39 -22.21 0.67
N LYS A 20 -17.32 -23.17 0.68
CA LYS A 20 -18.02 -23.62 -0.52
C LYS A 20 -18.87 -22.50 -1.13
N GLY A 21 -19.66 -21.80 -0.31
CA GLY A 21 -20.48 -20.67 -0.77
C GLY A 21 -19.62 -19.55 -1.38
N LEU A 22 -18.52 -19.20 -0.72
CA LEU A 22 -17.58 -18.19 -1.23
C LEU A 22 -16.96 -18.62 -2.58
N PHE A 23 -16.59 -19.90 -2.72
CA PHE A 23 -16.04 -20.43 -3.97
C PHE A 23 -17.05 -20.33 -5.11
N GLU A 24 -18.30 -20.74 -4.87
CA GLU A 24 -19.38 -20.66 -5.84
C GLU A 24 -19.65 -19.19 -6.24
N GLU A 25 -19.67 -18.27 -5.28
CA GLU A 25 -19.84 -16.84 -5.54
C GLU A 25 -18.72 -16.28 -6.43
N VAL A 26 -17.46 -16.60 -6.11
CA VAL A 26 -16.31 -16.16 -6.90
C VAL A 26 -16.41 -16.74 -8.32
N GLN A 27 -16.66 -18.03 -8.47
CA GLN A 27 -16.78 -18.67 -9.78
C GLN A 27 -17.92 -18.06 -10.62
N GLN A 28 -19.07 -17.80 -10.00
CA GLN A 28 -20.20 -17.14 -10.64
C GLN A 28 -19.85 -15.72 -11.09
N ARG A 29 -19.09 -14.95 -10.29
CA ARG A 29 -18.63 -13.61 -10.69
C ARG A 29 -17.68 -13.65 -11.88
N PHE A 30 -16.75 -14.61 -11.91
CA PHE A 30 -15.85 -14.80 -13.05
C PHE A 30 -16.64 -15.10 -14.34
N ALA A 31 -17.59 -16.04 -14.27
CA ALA A 31 -18.42 -16.39 -15.42
C ALA A 31 -19.36 -15.25 -15.85
N LYS A 32 -19.98 -14.55 -14.89
CA LYS A 32 -20.94 -13.48 -15.16
C LYS A 32 -20.30 -12.25 -15.80
N HIS A 33 -19.09 -11.89 -15.38
CA HIS A 33 -18.41 -10.67 -15.81
C HIS A 33 -17.26 -10.92 -16.79
N ASP A 34 -17.09 -12.17 -17.24
CA ASP A 34 -16.01 -12.59 -18.14
C ASP A 34 -14.64 -12.10 -17.64
N LEU A 35 -14.34 -12.39 -16.36
CA LEU A 35 -13.13 -11.89 -15.71
C LEU A 35 -11.92 -12.72 -16.13
N PHE A 36 -10.82 -12.02 -16.44
CA PHE A 36 -9.53 -12.63 -16.78
C PHE A 36 -8.37 -11.87 -16.11
N PRO A 37 -7.16 -12.49 -16.05
CA PRO A 37 -5.97 -11.83 -15.53
C PRO A 37 -5.65 -10.55 -16.30
N SER A 38 -5.55 -9.42 -15.60
CA SER A 38 -5.32 -8.11 -16.23
C SER A 38 -4.03 -7.45 -15.75
N VAL A 39 -3.83 -7.34 -14.43
CA VAL A 39 -2.62 -6.73 -13.85
C VAL A 39 -2.05 -7.65 -12.77
N ARG A 40 -0.76 -7.94 -12.87
CA ARG A 40 0.02 -8.59 -11.81
C ARG A 40 0.78 -7.52 -11.04
N THR A 41 0.77 -7.59 -9.70
CA THR A 41 1.66 -6.79 -8.85
C THR A 41 2.60 -7.72 -8.09
N HIS A 42 3.89 -7.45 -8.16
CA HIS A 42 4.95 -8.17 -7.47
C HIS A 42 5.71 -7.20 -6.56
N TYR A 43 5.98 -7.62 -5.32
CA TYR A 43 6.77 -6.84 -4.37
C TYR A 43 7.26 -7.73 -3.21
N PRO A 44 8.49 -7.54 -2.73
CA PRO A 44 8.87 -7.98 -1.38
C PRO A 44 8.09 -7.19 -0.32
N ARG A 45 7.56 -7.89 0.68
CA ARG A 45 6.85 -7.31 1.82
C ARG A 45 7.60 -7.58 3.11
N MET A 46 7.86 -6.52 3.87
CA MET A 46 8.24 -6.60 5.28
C MET A 46 6.98 -6.36 6.13
N ALA A 47 6.82 -7.13 7.20
CA ALA A 47 5.70 -6.99 8.12
C ALA A 47 6.23 -6.89 9.56
N PHE A 48 5.71 -5.90 10.30
CA PHE A 48 6.11 -5.58 11.65
C PHE A 48 4.88 -5.68 12.55
N GLN A 49 4.93 -6.58 13.52
CA GLN A 49 3.91 -6.75 14.53
C GLN A 49 4.54 -7.37 15.78
N ILE A 50 4.16 -6.88 16.96
CA ILE A 50 4.56 -7.47 18.23
C ILE A 50 3.65 -8.69 18.49
N PRO A 51 4.19 -9.88 18.76
CA PRO A 51 3.37 -11.04 19.09
C PRO A 51 2.47 -10.78 20.31
N GLY A 52 1.17 -11.07 20.19
CA GLY A 52 0.19 -10.82 21.26
C GLY A 52 -0.31 -9.38 21.37
N ASP A 53 0.26 -8.43 20.62
CA ASP A 53 -0.20 -7.05 20.56
C ASP A 53 -0.71 -6.73 19.15
N ALA A 54 -2.01 -6.44 19.05
CA ALA A 54 -2.68 -6.12 17.80
C ALA A 54 -2.91 -4.62 17.60
N ARG A 55 -2.47 -3.75 18.54
CA ARG A 55 -2.71 -2.30 18.50
C ARG A 55 -2.10 -1.65 17.27
N VAL A 56 -0.92 -2.11 16.85
CA VAL A 56 -0.21 -1.58 15.68
C VAL A 56 0.30 -2.72 14.83
N ARG A 57 -0.01 -2.68 13.54
CA ARG A 57 0.59 -3.54 12.51
C ARG A 57 1.05 -2.70 11.35
N LEU A 58 2.32 -2.85 10.99
CA LEU A 58 2.98 -2.14 9.91
C LEU A 58 3.35 -3.13 8.81
N SER A 59 3.17 -2.75 7.56
CA SER A 59 3.76 -3.47 6.43
C SER A 59 4.40 -2.50 5.46
N LEU A 60 5.57 -2.85 4.93
CA LEU A 60 6.30 -2.07 3.94
C LEU A 60 6.55 -2.94 2.71
N ASP A 61 5.96 -2.53 1.59
CA ASP A 61 6.15 -3.16 0.29
C ASP A 61 7.23 -2.39 -0.45
N LEU A 62 8.33 -3.04 -0.84
CA LEU A 62 9.41 -2.41 -1.60
C LEU A 62 9.42 -2.92 -3.05
N ASP A 63 10.17 -2.24 -3.93
CA ASP A 63 10.38 -2.64 -5.33
C ASP A 63 9.10 -3.08 -6.06
N VAL A 64 8.03 -2.29 -5.87
CA VAL A 64 6.69 -2.66 -6.34
C VAL A 64 6.67 -2.61 -7.87
N LYS A 65 6.57 -3.78 -8.50
CA LYS A 65 6.51 -3.94 -9.95
C LYS A 65 5.12 -4.38 -10.36
N MET A 66 4.50 -3.61 -11.25
CA MET A 66 3.22 -3.92 -11.87
C MET A 66 3.48 -4.38 -13.30
N MET A 67 2.77 -5.42 -13.75
CA MET A 67 2.93 -6.03 -15.07
C MET A 67 1.56 -6.28 -15.68
N SER A 68 1.43 -6.06 -16.98
CA SER A 68 0.22 -6.41 -17.72
C SER A 68 0.14 -7.91 -17.94
N GLU A 69 -1.01 -8.49 -17.61
CA GLU A 69 -1.41 -9.87 -17.90
C GLU A 69 -2.41 -9.96 -19.04
N TRP A 70 -2.67 -8.86 -19.73
CA TRP A 70 -3.68 -8.81 -20.79
C TRP A 70 -3.40 -9.78 -21.95
N HIS A 71 -2.13 -10.11 -22.16
CA HIS A 71 -1.67 -11.06 -23.18
C HIS A 71 -1.50 -12.49 -22.63
N CYS A 72 -2.09 -12.79 -21.47
CA CYS A 72 -2.06 -14.12 -20.89
C CYS A 72 -2.74 -15.12 -21.85
N PRO A 73 -2.09 -16.24 -22.20
CA PRO A 73 -2.69 -17.22 -23.10
C PRO A 73 -4.01 -17.79 -22.55
N PRO A 74 -4.99 -18.11 -23.41
CA PRO A 74 -6.23 -18.77 -22.99
C PRO A 74 -5.96 -20.04 -22.18
N GLY A 75 -6.71 -20.25 -21.10
CA GLY A 75 -6.53 -21.39 -20.20
C GLY A 75 -5.43 -21.22 -19.15
N HIS A 76 -4.65 -20.14 -19.21
CA HIS A 76 -3.68 -19.80 -18.17
C HIS A 76 -4.23 -18.71 -17.24
N TRP A 77 -3.96 -18.83 -15.94
CA TRP A 77 -4.33 -17.83 -14.93
C TRP A 77 -3.28 -16.72 -14.78
N ARG A 78 -2.12 -16.87 -15.45
CA ARG A 78 -1.03 -15.90 -15.48
C ARG A 78 -0.06 -16.20 -16.64
N SER A 79 0.62 -15.18 -17.14
CA SER A 79 1.72 -15.31 -18.10
C SER A 79 2.99 -15.85 -17.42
N GLU A 80 3.63 -16.89 -17.93
CA GLU A 80 4.85 -17.41 -17.30
C GLU A 80 6.01 -16.42 -17.41
N LYS A 81 6.16 -15.79 -18.58
CA LYS A 81 7.18 -14.79 -18.90
C LYS A 81 6.48 -13.47 -19.25
N PRO A 82 6.17 -12.61 -18.26
CA PRO A 82 5.62 -11.30 -18.55
C PRO A 82 6.62 -10.48 -19.37
N ARG A 83 6.12 -9.74 -20.35
CA ARG A 83 6.96 -8.88 -21.20
C ARG A 83 7.48 -7.71 -20.37
N GLU A 84 8.77 -7.44 -20.43
CA GLU A 84 9.38 -6.34 -19.67
C GLU A 84 8.86 -4.97 -20.14
N GLU A 85 8.62 -4.81 -21.44
CA GLU A 85 8.01 -3.58 -21.99
C GLU A 85 6.59 -3.32 -21.47
N CYS A 86 5.93 -4.34 -20.92
CA CYS A 86 4.60 -4.26 -20.34
C CYS A 86 4.65 -4.20 -18.81
N SER A 87 5.71 -3.63 -18.25
CA SER A 87 5.91 -3.51 -16.82
C SER A 87 6.20 -2.08 -16.37
N HIS A 88 5.75 -1.76 -15.16
CA HIS A 88 5.95 -0.48 -14.50
C HIS A 88 6.51 -0.74 -13.10
N THR A 89 7.71 -0.24 -12.83
CA THR A 89 8.26 -0.20 -11.47
C THR A 89 7.82 1.09 -10.81
N PHE A 90 7.05 0.94 -9.74
CA PHE A 90 6.59 2.06 -8.94
C PHE A 90 7.79 2.67 -8.19
N PRO A 91 7.99 4.00 -8.25
CA PRO A 91 9.21 4.66 -7.77
C PRO A 91 9.37 4.65 -6.24
N TYR A 92 8.32 4.28 -5.51
CA TYR A 92 8.29 4.27 -4.06
C TYR A 92 7.90 2.90 -3.50
N GLY A 93 8.33 2.58 -2.29
CA GLY A 93 7.75 1.56 -1.45
C GLY A 93 6.43 2.02 -0.86
N ILE A 94 5.59 1.10 -0.42
CA ILE A 94 4.25 1.39 0.10
C ILE A 94 4.18 0.88 1.54
N MET A 95 4.07 1.80 2.49
CA MET A 95 3.88 1.54 3.90
C MET A 95 2.40 1.59 4.26
N GLU A 96 1.85 0.52 4.81
CA GLU A 96 0.49 0.47 5.36
C GLU A 96 0.57 0.37 6.88
N VAL A 97 -0.12 1.28 7.58
CA VAL A 97 -0.25 1.28 9.04
C VAL A 97 -1.68 0.90 9.40
N LYS A 98 -1.84 -0.21 10.13
CA LYS A 98 -3.12 -0.66 10.68
C LYS A 98 -3.11 -0.45 12.18
N LEU A 99 -4.04 0.36 12.66
CA LEU A 99 -4.27 0.61 14.08
C LEU A 99 -5.53 -0.14 14.53
N GLN A 100 -5.45 -0.85 15.65
CA GLN A 100 -6.63 -1.41 16.32
C GLN A 100 -6.83 -0.69 17.65
N GLY A 101 -8.06 -0.29 17.93
CA GLY A 101 -8.43 0.43 19.15
C GLY A 101 -8.91 1.86 18.88
N ASP A 102 -8.95 2.67 19.94
CA ASP A 102 -9.39 4.06 19.85
C ASP A 102 -8.32 4.93 19.16
N PRO A 103 -8.66 5.72 18.12
CA PRO A 103 -7.72 6.62 17.45
C PRO A 103 -6.99 7.59 18.39
N GLU A 104 -7.59 7.94 19.53
CA GLU A 104 -6.98 8.80 20.56
C GLU A 104 -5.83 8.12 21.31
N GLN A 105 -5.72 6.78 21.24
CA GLN A 105 -4.68 5.99 21.90
C GLN A 105 -3.55 5.55 20.96
N LYS A 106 -3.40 6.20 19.80
CA LYS A 106 -2.29 5.90 18.89
C LYS A 106 -0.94 6.17 19.58
N PRO A 107 0.04 5.24 19.54
CA PRO A 107 1.36 5.49 20.11
C PRO A 107 2.02 6.72 19.47
N GLN A 108 2.69 7.54 20.28
CA GLN A 108 3.29 8.80 19.80
C GLN A 108 4.27 8.56 18.63
N TRP A 109 5.10 7.51 18.71
CA TRP A 109 6.05 7.18 17.65
C TRP A 109 5.39 6.89 16.29
N ILE A 110 4.14 6.41 16.26
CA ILE A 110 3.38 6.23 15.03
C ILE A 110 2.95 7.59 14.47
N THR A 111 2.49 8.48 15.33
CA THR A 111 2.15 9.85 14.93
C THR A 111 3.36 10.54 14.33
N ASP A 112 4.50 10.49 15.03
CA ASP A 112 5.74 11.10 14.59
C ASP A 112 6.23 10.50 13.25
N LEU A 113 6.06 9.19 13.05
CA LEU A 113 6.40 8.52 11.79
C LEU A 113 5.51 8.99 10.64
N MET A 114 4.20 9.02 10.83
CA MET A 114 3.22 9.41 9.81
C MET A 114 3.33 10.90 9.43
N GLU A 115 3.74 11.75 10.37
CA GLU A 115 3.96 13.18 10.15
C GLU A 115 5.40 13.51 9.74
N SER A 116 6.27 12.49 9.64
CA SER A 116 7.66 12.67 9.25
C SER A 116 7.80 12.98 7.76
N LYS A 117 8.86 13.70 7.40
CA LYS A 117 9.23 13.99 6.00
C LYS A 117 9.53 12.75 5.13
N PHE A 118 9.58 11.56 5.72
CA PHE A 118 9.86 10.32 5.00
C PHE A 118 8.58 9.63 4.51
N CYS A 119 7.41 10.16 4.89
CA CYS A 119 6.13 9.53 4.65
C CYS A 119 5.16 10.57 4.09
N GLU A 120 4.70 10.36 2.87
CA GLU A 120 3.61 11.14 2.28
C GLU A 120 2.32 10.34 2.40
N ALA A 121 1.28 10.91 3.01
CA ALA A 121 0.02 10.22 3.20
C ALA A 121 -0.79 10.20 1.89
N VAL A 122 -1.07 9.00 1.37
CA VAL A 122 -1.91 8.80 0.18
C VAL A 122 -3.14 7.96 0.56
N PRO A 123 -4.24 8.61 1.02
CA PRO A 123 -5.46 7.92 1.41
C PRO A 123 -6.02 7.04 0.28
N LYS A 124 -6.39 5.79 0.62
CA LYS A 124 -7.00 4.85 -0.33
C LYS A 124 -6.14 4.56 -1.58
N PHE A 125 -4.80 4.68 -1.47
CA PHE A 125 -3.91 4.22 -2.53
C PHE A 125 -4.22 2.77 -2.92
N SER A 126 -4.20 2.49 -4.22
CA SER A 126 -4.47 1.16 -4.77
C SER A 126 -3.39 0.77 -5.76
N LYS A 127 -2.66 -0.31 -5.45
CA LYS A 127 -1.69 -0.93 -6.36
C LYS A 127 -2.34 -1.33 -7.69
N PHE A 128 -3.54 -1.91 -7.61
CA PHE A 128 -4.31 -2.29 -8.79
C PHE A 128 -4.77 -1.08 -9.60
N GLY A 129 -5.28 -0.04 -8.93
CA GLY A 129 -5.73 1.19 -9.59
C GLY A 129 -4.57 1.92 -10.29
N HIS A 130 -3.43 2.05 -9.62
CA HIS A 130 -2.21 2.62 -10.18
C HIS A 130 -1.71 1.80 -11.38
N GLY A 131 -1.60 0.48 -11.22
CA GLY A 131 -1.15 -0.41 -12.29
C GLY A 131 -2.07 -0.40 -13.50
N THR A 132 -3.39 -0.38 -13.29
CA THR A 132 -4.36 -0.31 -14.38
C THR A 132 -4.27 1.03 -15.12
N ALA A 133 -4.13 2.14 -14.40
CA ALA A 133 -4.01 3.48 -14.99
C ALA A 133 -2.72 3.63 -15.82
N ILE A 134 -1.59 3.10 -15.35
CA ILE A 134 -0.31 3.17 -16.09
C ILE A 134 -0.25 2.17 -17.24
N LEU A 135 -0.65 0.92 -17.03
CA LEU A 135 -0.46 -0.15 -18.02
C LEU A 135 -1.56 -0.17 -19.09
N HIS A 136 -2.73 0.41 -18.79
CA HIS A 136 -3.89 0.43 -19.67
C HIS A 136 -4.56 1.82 -19.72
N PRO A 137 -3.83 2.88 -20.13
CA PRO A 137 -4.34 4.25 -20.11
C PRO A 137 -5.61 4.40 -20.97
N ASP A 138 -5.65 3.77 -22.15
CA ASP A 138 -6.79 3.84 -23.08
C ASP A 138 -8.08 3.23 -22.53
N ARG A 139 -7.99 2.42 -21.46
CA ARG A 139 -9.13 1.77 -20.81
C ARG A 139 -9.60 2.49 -19.55
N CYS A 140 -8.81 3.45 -19.07
CA CYS A 140 -9.09 4.22 -17.87
C CYS A 140 -9.71 5.57 -18.22
N ARG A 141 -11.01 5.73 -17.93
CA ARG A 141 -11.70 7.01 -18.10
C ARG A 141 -11.31 8.06 -17.05
N VAL A 142 -10.85 7.60 -15.89
CA VAL A 142 -10.50 8.43 -14.73
C VAL A 142 -9.17 7.94 -14.20
N THR A 143 -8.21 8.84 -14.06
CA THR A 143 -6.94 8.57 -13.41
C THR A 143 -7.06 8.79 -11.90
N PRO A 144 -6.31 8.02 -11.08
CA PRO A 144 -6.30 8.24 -9.64
C PRO A 144 -5.75 9.63 -9.29
N TYR A 145 -6.32 10.28 -8.28
CA TYR A 145 -5.95 11.64 -7.88
C TYR A 145 -4.47 11.80 -7.49
N TRP A 146 -3.83 10.72 -6.99
CA TRP A 146 -2.44 10.76 -6.56
C TRP A 146 -1.44 10.91 -7.71
N PHE A 147 -1.86 10.73 -8.97
CA PHE A 147 -0.99 10.98 -10.12
C PHE A 147 -0.54 12.43 -10.18
N GLU A 148 -1.45 13.38 -9.90
CA GLU A 148 -1.11 14.81 -9.89
C GLU A 148 -0.19 15.21 -8.72
N GLN A 149 -0.24 14.45 -7.63
CA GLN A 149 0.58 14.68 -6.43
C GLN A 149 1.99 14.11 -6.60
N MET A 150 2.10 12.91 -7.18
CA MET A 150 3.36 12.21 -7.41
C MET A 150 4.31 13.00 -8.31
N ASP A 151 3.79 13.67 -9.33
CA ASP A 151 4.58 14.46 -10.29
C ASP A 151 5.20 15.72 -9.68
N LYS A 152 4.70 16.22 -8.55
CA LYS A 152 5.08 17.54 -8.01
C LYS A 152 5.99 17.51 -6.79
N GLN A 153 5.89 16.51 -5.92
CA GLN A 153 6.41 16.63 -4.55
C GLN A 153 7.59 15.72 -4.22
N ILE A 154 7.72 14.54 -4.84
CA ILE A 154 8.69 13.56 -4.35
C ILE A 154 10.10 13.74 -4.95
N GLU A 155 10.23 14.43 -6.09
CA GLU A 155 11.55 14.88 -6.58
C GLU A 155 12.28 15.79 -5.57
N SER A 156 11.53 16.50 -4.71
CA SER A 156 12.11 17.39 -3.69
C SER A 156 12.75 16.62 -2.52
N ILE A 157 12.21 15.44 -2.19
CA ILE A 157 12.73 14.53 -1.16
C ILE A 157 14.05 13.88 -1.63
N TYR A 158 14.22 13.74 -2.94
CA TYR A 158 15.30 12.98 -3.56
C TYR A 158 16.53 13.83 -3.94
N LYS A 159 16.56 15.14 -3.69
CA LYS A 159 17.79 15.94 -3.93
C LYS A 159 18.86 15.58 -2.89
N PRO A 160 19.95 14.87 -3.25
CA PRO A 160 21.05 14.63 -2.34
C PRO A 160 21.91 15.91 -2.35
N GLY A 161 21.77 16.77 -1.33
CA GLY A 161 22.66 17.94 -1.24
C GLY A 161 22.23 19.11 -0.35
N ALA A 162 21.02 19.12 0.21
CA ALA A 162 20.57 20.25 1.04
C ALA A 162 20.02 19.76 2.38
N GLY A 163 20.89 19.62 3.39
CA GLY A 163 20.42 19.51 4.78
C GLY A 163 21.15 18.56 5.73
N ALA A 164 22.36 18.08 5.40
CA ALA A 164 23.25 17.51 6.41
C ALA A 164 24.06 18.64 7.07
N ALA A 165 23.41 19.41 7.94
CA ALA A 165 24.07 20.38 8.81
C ALA A 165 23.54 20.21 10.25
N GLY A 166 24.44 19.74 11.13
CA GLY A 166 24.46 20.00 12.57
C GLY A 166 23.24 19.59 13.39
N VAL A 167 23.30 18.41 14.02
CA VAL A 167 22.55 18.18 15.26
C VAL A 167 23.38 18.75 16.41
N ASP A 168 23.19 20.03 16.72
CA ASP A 168 23.72 20.63 17.95
C ASP A 168 22.66 20.63 19.05
N ARG A 169 23.00 19.95 20.15
CA ARG A 169 22.28 19.98 21.43
C ARG A 169 22.58 21.30 22.14
N ALA A 170 21.56 22.11 22.41
CA ALA A 170 21.56 23.02 23.55
C ALA A 170 20.11 23.42 23.90
N GLY A 171 19.71 23.18 25.16
CA GLY A 171 18.39 23.50 25.66
C GLY A 171 18.24 24.94 26.11
N ARG A 172 17.00 25.45 26.09
CA ARG A 172 16.49 26.44 27.05
C ARG A 172 14.96 26.55 26.94
N ALA A 173 14.27 26.56 28.07
CA ALA A 173 12.91 27.07 28.28
C ALA A 173 12.98 28.08 29.45
N PRO A 174 11.90 28.79 29.88
CA PRO A 174 10.58 29.03 29.26
C PRO A 174 10.14 30.53 29.30
N GLY A 175 8.98 30.88 28.71
CA GLY A 175 8.28 32.14 28.99
C GLY A 175 7.05 32.44 28.12
N GLN A 176 5.85 32.27 28.72
CA GLN A 176 4.53 32.96 28.61
C GLN A 176 4.15 33.68 27.27
N GLN A 177 2.91 33.64 26.74
CA GLN A 177 1.61 33.89 27.39
C GLN A 177 0.42 33.57 26.43
N GLN A 178 -0.76 33.38 27.03
CA GLN A 178 -2.07 32.95 26.49
C GLN A 178 -2.71 33.80 25.38
N ARG A 179 -3.58 33.15 24.58
CA ARG A 179 -4.97 33.62 24.34
C ARG A 179 -5.93 32.48 23.94
N GLN A 180 -7.10 32.48 24.57
CA GLN A 180 -8.22 31.56 24.37
C GLN A 180 -9.16 32.06 23.27
N ALA A 181 -9.85 31.14 22.58
CA ALA A 181 -11.23 31.33 22.12
C ALA A 181 -11.95 29.98 21.98
N ARG A 182 -13.20 29.92 22.45
CA ARG A 182 -14.10 28.76 22.50
C ARG A 182 -15.05 28.70 21.28
N GLY A 183 -15.52 27.50 20.98
CA GLY A 183 -16.72 27.19 20.17
C GLY A 183 -16.44 25.98 19.25
N GLY A 184 -17.10 24.82 19.30
CA GLY A 184 -18.41 24.45 19.85
C GLY A 184 -19.30 23.92 18.71
N GLY A 185 -19.07 22.68 18.25
CA GLY A 185 -19.89 22.00 17.24
C GLY A 185 -19.65 20.48 17.24
N PRO A 186 -20.69 19.64 17.01
CA PRO A 186 -20.65 18.20 17.29
C PRO A 186 -19.88 17.39 16.21
N PRO A 187 -19.31 16.22 16.56
CA PRO A 187 -18.49 15.44 15.63
C PRO A 187 -19.34 14.54 14.70
N PRO A 188 -18.96 14.35 13.43
CA PRO A 188 -19.53 13.31 12.56
C PRO A 188 -18.92 11.91 12.85
N PRO A 189 -19.57 10.82 12.42
CA PRO A 189 -19.27 9.47 12.89
C PRO A 189 -17.98 8.87 12.31
N ARG A 190 -17.41 7.95 13.11
CA ARG A 190 -16.13 7.26 12.92
C ARG A 190 -16.16 6.34 11.68
N GLY A 191 -15.29 6.64 10.71
CA GLY A 191 -14.90 5.72 9.64
C GLY A 191 -13.38 5.55 9.66
N GLY A 192 -12.90 4.35 10.01
CA GLY A 192 -11.48 4.03 10.12
C GLY A 192 -10.74 4.23 8.79
N GLY A 193 -9.87 5.23 8.73
CA GLY A 193 -9.02 5.52 7.59
C GLY A 193 -7.80 4.60 7.56
N CYS A 194 -7.69 3.75 6.54
CA CYS A 194 -6.42 3.15 6.14
C CYS A 194 -5.62 4.20 5.36
N LEU A 195 -4.46 4.59 5.89
CA LEU A 195 -3.52 5.51 5.25
C LEU A 195 -2.29 4.73 4.80
N GLN A 196 -1.93 4.88 3.53
CA GLN A 196 -0.75 4.28 2.92
C GLN A 196 0.28 5.39 2.65
N HIS A 197 1.56 5.14 2.92
CA HIS A 197 2.65 6.10 2.70
C HIS A 197 3.71 5.57 1.73
N LEU A 198 4.44 6.46 1.07
CA LEU A 198 5.38 6.12 0.01
C LEU A 198 6.86 6.31 0.42
N TRP A 199 7.73 5.33 0.17
CA TRP A 199 9.17 5.32 0.56
C TRP A 199 10.13 5.30 -0.65
N PRO A 200 11.19 6.10 -0.79
CA PRO A 200 11.99 6.09 -2.02
C PRO A 200 12.91 4.84 -2.19
N ARG A 201 13.02 4.30 -3.42
CA ARG A 201 13.97 3.24 -3.80
C ARG A 201 15.39 3.81 -3.93
N ALA A 202 16.45 3.11 -3.50
CA ALA A 202 17.84 3.52 -3.75
C ALA A 202 18.27 3.30 -5.23
N PRO A 203 19.17 4.11 -5.79
CA PRO A 203 19.64 3.93 -7.17
C PRO A 203 20.51 2.67 -7.31
N ALA A 204 20.42 2.01 -8.46
CA ALA A 204 21.22 0.83 -8.78
C ALA A 204 22.67 1.24 -9.09
N GLU A 205 23.64 0.58 -8.48
CA GLU A 205 25.05 0.72 -8.85
C GLU A 205 25.27 0.15 -10.25
N SER A 206 25.74 0.99 -11.16
CA SER A 206 26.18 0.59 -12.49
C SER A 206 27.47 -0.22 -12.37
N GLY A 207 27.35 -1.54 -12.43
CA GLY A 207 28.50 -2.43 -12.58
C GLY A 207 29.22 -2.13 -13.89
N SER A 208 30.38 -1.48 -13.81
CA SER A 208 31.30 -1.31 -14.92
C SER A 208 31.92 -2.67 -15.24
N GLY A 209 31.67 -3.15 -16.45
CA GLY A 209 32.31 -4.34 -16.99
C GLY A 209 33.73 -4.05 -17.47
N GLY A 210 34.59 -5.06 -17.30
CA GLY A 210 35.75 -5.32 -18.16
C GLY A 210 37.03 -5.65 -17.38
N PRO A 211 38.01 -6.30 -18.02
CA PRO A 211 37.99 -7.06 -19.27
C PRO A 211 37.88 -8.58 -19.08
#